data_AF-A0A351IZ96-F1
#
_entry.id   AF-A0A351IZ96-F1
#
_cell.length_a   1.000
_cell.length_b   1.000
_cell.length_c   1.000
_cell.angle_alpha   90.00
_cell.angle_beta   90.00
_cell.angle_gamma   90.00
#
_symmetry.space_group_name_H-M   'P 1'
#
loop_
_entity.id
_entity.type
_entity.pdbx_description
1 polymer ?
#
loop_
_entity_poly.entity_id
_entity_poly.type
_entity_poly.pdbx_seq_one_letter_code
_entity_poly.pdbx_strand_id
1 'polypeptide(L)' 'MKRGKNYKASLALYDKTKLYDVNEALATVCQTAKAKFDETVEVHVKLGVDSRHADQQVRGAVVLPNGTGKKVRTLVFAKG' A
#
# COMPACT_ATOMS: atom_id res chain seq x y z
N MET A 1 -8.69 19.48 -12.30
CA MET A 1 -7.42 19.53 -11.54
C MET A 1 -6.22 19.37 -12.48
N LYS A 2 -5.36 20.38 -12.61
CA LYS A 2 -4.11 20.26 -13.38
C LYS A 2 -3.13 19.38 -12.60
N ARG A 3 -2.74 18.24 -13.17
CA ARG A 3 -1.80 17.30 -12.54
C ARG A 3 -0.37 17.52 -13.08
N GLY A 4 0.63 17.39 -12.21
CA GLY A 4 2.05 17.64 -12.53
C GLY A 4 2.63 16.72 -13.61
N LYS A 5 3.75 17.13 -14.23
CA LYS A 5 4.39 16.40 -15.34
C LYS A 5 4.78 14.96 -14.94
N ASN A 6 5.34 14.77 -13.75
CA ASN A 6 5.73 13.45 -13.25
C ASN A 6 4.53 12.52 -13.06
N TYR A 7 3.40 13.05 -12.59
CA TYR A 7 2.16 12.30 -12.43
C TYR A 7 1.58 11.83 -13.77
N LYS A 8 1.62 12.69 -14.80
CA LYS A 8 1.17 12.32 -16.15
C LYS A 8 2.06 11.24 -16.77
N ALA A 9 3.37 11.32 -16.56
CA ALA A 9 4.31 10.31 -17.03
C ALA A 9 4.13 8.97 -16.30
N SER A 10 3.82 8.97 -15.00
CA SER A 10 3.51 7.74 -14.27
C SER A 10 2.15 7.16 -14.64
N LEU A 11 1.15 7.99 -14.97
CA LEU A 11 -0.14 7.53 -15.50
C LEU A 11 -0.05 6.84 -16.87
N ALA A 12 0.92 7.22 -17.71
CA ALA A 12 1.09 6.60 -19.01
C ALA A 12 1.73 5.20 -18.93
N LEU A 13 2.40 4.89 -17.81
CA LEU A 13 3.11 3.63 -17.59
C LEU A 13 2.19 2.47 -17.18
N TYR A 14 0.98 2.75 -16.69
CA TYR A 14 0.04 1.71 -16.28
C TYR A 14 -1.37 1.96 -16.84
N ASP A 15 -2.03 0.89 -17.23
CA ASP A 15 -3.42 0.90 -17.68
C ASP A 15 -4.35 0.66 -16.49
N LYS A 16 -5.38 1.51 -16.34
CA LYS A 16 -6.37 1.37 -15.26
C LYS A 16 -7.36 0.24 -15.49
N THR A 17 -7.49 -0.22 -16.73
CA THR A 17 -8.49 -1.21 -17.13
C THR A 17 -7.92 -2.63 -17.18
N LYS A 18 -6.60 -2.76 -17.23
CA LYS A 18 -5.94 -4.06 -17.27
C LYS A 18 -5.77 -4.61 -15.85
N LEU A 19 -6.15 -5.88 -15.68
CA LEU A 19 -5.81 -6.65 -14.49
C LEU A 19 -4.36 -7.13 -14.66
N TYR A 20 -3.47 -6.60 -13.82
CA TYR A 20 -2.08 -7.04 -13.76
C TYR A 20 -1.96 -8.24 -12.83
N ASP A 21 -1.11 -9.20 -13.21
CA ASP A 21 -0.67 -10.23 -12.28
C ASP A 21 0.23 -9.62 -11.20
N VAL A 22 0.34 -10.28 -10.04
CA VAL A 22 1.03 -9.76 -8.86
C VAL A 22 2.48 -9.37 -9.17
N ASN A 23 3.17 -10.18 -9.97
CA ASN A 23 4.57 -9.92 -10.34
C ASN A 23 4.71 -8.71 -11.27
N GLU A 24 3.82 -8.57 -12.25
CA GLU A 24 3.82 -7.43 -13.18
C GLU A 24 3.43 -6.13 -12.47
N ALA A 25 2.48 -6.21 -11.53
CA ALA A 25 2.06 -5.08 -10.72
C ALA A 25 3.22 -4.55 -9.86
N LEU A 26 3.98 -5.43 -9.19
CA LEU A 26 5.14 -5.03 -8.38
C LEU A 26 6.24 -4.37 -9.23
N ALA A 27 6.56 -4.94 -10.40
CA ALA A 27 7.54 -4.35 -11.30
C ALA A 27 7.12 -2.96 -11.79
N THR A 28 5.83 -2.79 -12.13
CA THR A 28 5.28 -1.51 -12.59
C THR A 28 5.31 -0.46 -11.47
N VAL A 29 4.97 -0.84 -10.24
CA VAL A 29 5.02 0.05 -9.07
C VAL A 29 6.45 0.56 -8.84
N CYS A 30 7.45 -0.33 -8.86
CA CYS A 30 8.86 0.05 -8.74
C CYS A 30 9.34 0.96 -9.88
N GLN A 31 8.84 0.80 -11.11
CA GLN A 31 9.20 1.69 -12.23
C GLN A 31 8.53 3.05 -12.15
N THR A 32 7.35 3.13 -11.52
CA THR A 32 6.65 4.40 -11.30
C THR A 32 7.21 5.21 -10.14
N ALA A 33 8.04 4.58 -9.29
CA ALA A 33 8.75 5.22 -8.18
C ALA A 33 9.77 6.22 -8.73
N LYS A 34 9.48 7.51 -8.57
CA LYS A 34 10.31 8.61 -9.09
C LYS A 34 10.89 9.46 -7.98
N ALA A 35 10.53 9.21 -6.72
CA ALA A 35 11.13 9.91 -5.62
C ALA A 35 12.56 9.41 -5.36
N LYS A 36 13.37 10.28 -4.75
CA LYS A 36 14.76 10.01 -4.36
C LYS A 36 14.88 9.32 -3.00
N PHE A 37 13.76 8.98 -2.36
CA PHE A 37 13.69 8.37 -1.02
C PHE A 37 13.05 6.98 -1.11
N ASP A 38 13.15 6.20 -0.03
CA ASP A 38 12.54 4.88 0.07
C ASP A 38 11.00 5.00 0.12
N GLU A 39 10.35 4.75 -1.02
CA GLU A 39 8.91 4.91 -1.17
C GLU A 39 8.17 3.74 -0.51
N THR A 40 7.02 4.03 0.12
CA THR A 40 6.17 3.01 0.73
C THR A 40 5.12 2.54 -0.27
N VAL A 41 5.03 1.22 -0.48
CA VAL A 41 3.96 0.61 -1.28
C VAL A 41 2.74 0.38 -0.41
N GLU A 42 1.58 0.92 -0.82
CA GLU A 42 0.30 0.73 -0.15
C GLU A 42 -0.63 -0.14 -1.01
N VAL A 43 -1.41 -1.00 -0.36
CA VAL A 43 -2.40 -1.86 -1.03
C VAL A 43 -3.79 -1.47 -0.55
N HIS A 44 -4.64 -1.05 -1.50
CA HIS A 44 -6.03 -0.73 -1.21
C HIS A 44 -6.92 -1.92 -1.55
N VAL A 45 -7.52 -2.53 -0.52
CA VAL A 45 -8.49 -3.62 -0.68
C VAL A 45 -9.88 -3.07 -0.42
N LYS A 46 -10.76 -3.15 -1.40
CA LYS A 46 -12.18 -2.83 -1.23
C LYS A 46 -12.85 -4.03 -0.55
N LEU A 47 -12.89 -4.01 0.76
CA LEU A 47 -13.68 -4.92 1.57
C LEU A 47 -15.13 -4.44 1.45
N GLY A 48 -16.03 -5.22 0.82
CA GLY A 48 -17.43 -4.86 0.56
C GLY A 48 -18.32 -4.83 1.81
N VAL A 49 -17.81 -4.23 2.88
CA VAL A 49 -18.33 -4.31 4.23
C VAL A 49 -19.07 -3.04 4.58
N ASP A 50 -20.24 -3.14 5.21
CA ASP A 50 -21.01 -1.98 5.64
C ASP A 50 -20.48 -1.46 6.98
N SER A 51 -19.79 -0.32 6.94
CA SER A 51 -19.18 0.30 8.12
C SER A 51 -20.20 0.78 9.17
N ARG A 52 -21.51 0.71 8.88
CA ARG A 52 -22.58 1.05 9.83
C ARG A 52 -22.85 -0.08 10.84
N HIS A 53 -22.46 -1.31 10.50
CA HIS A 53 -22.61 -2.48 11.35
C HIS A 53 -21.24 -2.80 12.00
N ALA A 54 -21.18 -2.71 13.34
CA ALA A 54 -19.92 -2.79 14.09
C ALA A 54 -19.28 -4.20 14.04
N ASP A 55 -20.09 -5.23 13.89
CA ASP A 55 -19.75 -6.65 13.70
C ASP A 55 -19.03 -6.93 12.37
N GLN A 56 -19.21 -6.03 11.42
CA GLN A 56 -18.62 -6.08 10.09
C GLN A 56 -17.25 -5.36 10.05
N GLN A 57 -16.82 -4.71 11.12
CA GLN A 57 -15.54 -3.99 11.13
C GLN A 57 -14.34 -4.95 11.17
N VAL A 58 -13.60 -5.03 10.06
CA VAL A 58 -12.34 -5.79 10.00
C VAL A 58 -11.22 -4.99 10.66
N ARG A 59 -10.82 -5.38 11.88
CA ARG A 59 -9.58 -4.93 12.53
C ARG A 59 -8.68 -6.13 12.77
N GLY A 60 -7.58 -6.19 12.02
CA GLY A 60 -6.54 -7.20 12.21
C GLY A 60 -5.16 -6.56 12.09
N ALA A 61 -4.24 -7.01 12.92
CA ALA A 61 -2.82 -6.78 12.71
C ALA A 61 -2.23 -8.07 12.16
N VAL A 62 -1.50 -7.97 11.04
CA VAL A 62 -0.80 -9.12 10.44
C VAL A 62 0.68 -8.85 10.55
N VAL A 63 1.42 -9.84 11.06
CA VAL A 63 2.88 -9.81 11.02
C VAL A 63 3.30 -10.15 9.60
N LEU A 64 3.88 -9.18 8.90
CA LEU A 64 4.41 -9.41 7.56
C LEU A 64 5.68 -10.29 7.65
N PRO A 65 5.80 -11.36 6.83
CA PRO A 65 6.94 -12.27 6.89
C PRO A 65 8.28 -11.58 6.57
N ASN A 66 8.26 -10.51 5.78
CA ASN A 66 9.44 -9.71 5.45
C ASN A 66 9.53 -8.39 6.25
N GLY A 67 8.66 -8.19 7.24
CA GLY A 67 8.55 -6.95 7.99
C GLY A 67 8.08 -5.74 7.16
N THR A 68 8.08 -4.56 7.77
CA THR A 68 7.68 -3.28 7.13
C THR A 68 8.88 -2.41 6.73
N GLY A 69 10.11 -2.93 6.83
CA GLY A 69 11.34 -2.18 6.55
C GLY A 69 11.68 -1.07 7.54
N LYS A 70 10.78 -0.73 8.47
CA LYS A 70 11.01 0.27 9.53
C LYS A 70 11.53 -0.38 10.80
N LYS A 71 12.57 0.22 11.40
CA LYS A 71 13.01 -0.15 12.76
C LYS A 71 11.91 0.18 13.76
N VAL A 72 11.22 -0.85 14.25
CA VAL A 72 10.20 -0.71 15.29
C VAL A 72 10.90 -0.48 16.63
N ARG A 73 10.56 0.61 17.32
CA ARG A 73 10.96 0.86 18.71
C ARG A 73 9.80 0.45 19.61
N THR A 74 9.96 -0.67 20.31
CA THR A 74 8.93 -1.23 21.19
C THR A 74 9.28 -0.93 22.65
N LEU A 75 8.34 -0.35 23.38
CA LEU A 75 8.39 -0.24 24.84
C LEU A 75 7.35 -1.21 25.41
N VAL A 76 7.78 -2.06 26.32
CA VAL A 76 6.92 -3.06 26.96
C VAL A 76 6.60 -2.60 28.37
N PHE A 77 5.31 -2.53 28.68
CA PHE A 77 4.84 -2.38 30.06
C PHE A 77 4.63 -3.78 30.64
N ALA A 78 5.63 -4.29 31.35
CA ALA A 78 5.51 -5.52 32.12
C ALA A 78 4.99 -5.17 33.52
N LYS A 79 3.89 -5.79 33.95
CA LYS A 79 3.37 -5.70 35.31
C LYS A 79 3.60 -7.05 35.99
N GLY A 80 4.37 -7.03 37.07
CA GLY A 80 4.40 -8.08 38.08
C GLY A 80 3.27 -7.90 39.08
#